data_AF-A0A1Q3D4Q0-F1
#
_entry.id   AF-A0A1Q3D4Q0-F1
#
_cell.length_a   1.000
_cell.length_b   1.000
_cell.length_c   1.000
_cell.angle_alpha   90.00
_cell.angle_beta   90.00
_cell.angle_gamma   90.00
#
_symmetry.space_group_name_H-M   'P 1'
#
loop_
_entity.id
_entity.type
_entity.pdbx_description
1 polymer ?
#
loop_
_entity_poly.entity_id
_entity_poly.type
_entity_poly.pdbx_seq_one_letter_code
_entity_poly.pdbx_strand_id
1 'polypeptide(L)'
;MREDPLPDADPNEKFYEGDNQYRNSGQALDFKQLNIHAWEAFEKGQDVHMQAAASQAELLYKNYKIIKEQSKSHTKDTIMEKYGNAATEEELPTELLLGQSERQVEYD
;
A
#
# COMPACT_ATOMS: atom_id res chain seq x y z
N MET A 1 -6.97 -22.60 25.09
CA MET A 1 -7.82 -23.35 24.13
C MET A 1 -7.43 -22.83 22.76
N ARG A 2 -7.25 -23.69 21.74
CA ARG A 2 -6.76 -23.20 20.45
C ARG A 2 -7.77 -22.28 19.77
N GLU A 3 -9.01 -22.74 19.66
CA GLU A 3 -10.14 -21.97 19.13
C GLU A 3 -10.83 -21.19 20.24
N ASP A 4 -11.66 -20.23 19.82
CA ASP A 4 -12.55 -19.46 20.69
C ASP A 4 -13.52 -20.40 21.42
N PRO A 5 -13.52 -20.43 22.77
CA PRO A 5 -14.49 -21.22 23.53
C PRO A 5 -15.93 -20.70 23.42
N LEU A 6 -16.16 -19.46 22.97
CA LEU A 6 -17.48 -18.83 22.83
C LEU A 6 -17.62 -18.12 21.47
N PRO A 7 -17.68 -18.87 20.34
CA PRO A 7 -17.68 -18.29 19.01
C PRO A 7 -18.87 -17.36 18.76
N ASP A 8 -20.05 -17.67 19.30
CA ASP A 8 -21.32 -16.96 19.01
C ASP A 8 -21.56 -15.70 19.86
N ALA A 9 -20.71 -15.41 20.85
CA ALA A 9 -20.87 -14.21 21.69
C ALA A 9 -20.42 -12.93 20.94
N ASP A 10 -20.82 -11.75 21.45
CA ASP A 10 -20.41 -10.46 20.87
C ASP A 10 -18.88 -10.28 21.01
N PRO A 11 -18.13 -10.07 19.90
CA PRO A 11 -16.69 -9.89 19.93
C PRO A 11 -16.18 -8.82 20.90
N ASN A 12 -16.93 -7.73 21.12
CA ASN A 12 -16.48 -6.64 21.99
C ASN A 12 -16.64 -6.95 23.50
N GLU A 13 -17.46 -7.94 23.84
CA GLU A 13 -17.69 -8.38 25.22
C GLU A 13 -16.87 -9.64 25.57
N LYS A 14 -16.15 -10.21 24.59
CA LYS A 14 -15.32 -11.40 24.81
C LYS A 14 -14.04 -11.07 25.56
N PHE A 15 -13.83 -11.75 26.67
CA PHE A 15 -12.58 -11.69 27.42
C PHE A 15 -11.43 -12.43 26.72
N TYR A 16 -11.73 -13.47 25.94
CA TYR A 16 -10.72 -14.33 25.33
C TYR A 16 -11.23 -14.97 24.04
N GLU A 17 -10.51 -14.77 22.94
CA GLU A 17 -10.89 -15.21 21.59
C GLU A 17 -10.13 -16.49 21.14
N GLY A 18 -9.43 -17.17 22.05
CA GLY A 18 -8.60 -18.33 21.73
C GLY A 18 -7.13 -17.98 21.42
N ASP A 19 -6.26 -18.97 21.54
CA ASP A 19 -4.82 -18.77 21.33
C ASP A 19 -4.45 -18.50 19.86
N ASN A 20 -5.25 -19.00 18.90
CA ASN A 20 -4.98 -18.81 17.47
C ASN A 20 -5.05 -17.34 17.05
N GLN A 21 -5.93 -16.55 17.66
CA GLN A 21 -6.07 -15.13 17.36
C GLN A 21 -4.76 -14.37 17.63
N TYR A 22 -4.12 -14.66 18.77
CA TYR A 22 -2.88 -13.99 19.17
C TYR A 22 -1.64 -14.48 18.42
N ARG A 23 -1.69 -15.65 17.77
CA ARG A 23 -0.56 -16.18 16.99
C ARG A 23 -0.27 -15.36 15.74
N ASN A 24 -1.30 -14.76 15.16
CA ASN A 24 -1.21 -13.97 13.93
C ASN A 24 -1.26 -12.46 14.21
N SER A 25 -0.89 -12.01 15.42
CA SER A 25 -0.92 -10.61 15.78
C SER A 25 0.45 -10.07 16.20
N GLY A 26 0.56 -8.74 16.27
CA GLY A 26 1.78 -8.05 16.68
C GLY A 26 2.97 -8.30 15.75
N GLN A 27 4.16 -8.41 16.35
CA GLN A 27 5.43 -8.55 15.63
C GLN A 27 5.57 -9.87 14.85
N ALA A 28 4.74 -10.87 15.15
CA ALA A 28 4.73 -12.13 14.40
C ALA A 28 4.33 -11.92 12.93
N LEU A 29 3.44 -10.96 12.65
CA LEU A 29 3.08 -10.59 11.28
C LEU A 29 4.25 -9.95 10.54
N ASP A 30 4.96 -9.02 11.17
CA ASP A 30 6.11 -8.36 10.57
C ASP A 30 7.22 -9.37 10.26
N PHE A 31 7.49 -10.29 11.20
CA PHE A 31 8.45 -11.37 11.00
C PHE A 31 8.03 -12.31 9.86
N LYS A 32 6.74 -12.64 9.75
CA LYS A 32 6.20 -13.44 8.63
C LYS A 32 6.41 -12.74 7.29
N GLN A 33 6.14 -11.43 7.20
CA GLN A 33 6.36 -10.67 5.97
C GLN A 33 7.84 -10.64 5.57
N LEU A 34 8.74 -10.49 6.55
CA LEU A 34 10.18 -10.55 6.32
C LEU A 34 10.60 -11.93 5.78
N ASN A 35 9.98 -13.03 6.25
CA ASN A 35 10.25 -14.39 5.77
C ASN A 35 9.85 -14.54 4.31
N ILE A 36 8.64 -14.08 3.97
CA ILE A 36 8.14 -14.13 2.59
C ILE A 36 9.08 -13.34 1.68
N HIS A 37 9.48 -12.13 2.07
CA HIS A 37 10.43 -11.32 1.29
C HIS A 37 11.78 -12.02 1.10
N ALA A 38 12.31 -12.68 2.13
CA ALA A 38 13.57 -13.43 2.02
C ALA A 38 13.45 -14.59 1.01
N TRP A 39 12.34 -15.32 1.00
CA TRP A 39 12.09 -16.38 0.02
C TRP A 39 11.95 -15.83 -1.41
N GLU A 40 11.19 -14.76 -1.60
CA GLU A 40 11.06 -14.10 -2.91
C GLU A 40 12.41 -13.56 -3.43
N ALA A 41 13.25 -13.03 -2.54
CA ALA A 41 14.59 -12.56 -2.89
C ALA A 41 15.50 -13.72 -3.28
N PHE A 42 15.43 -14.84 -2.56
CA PHE A 42 16.15 -16.07 -2.86
C PHE A 42 15.77 -16.65 -4.23
N GLU A 43 14.46 -16.69 -4.55
CA GLU A 43 13.99 -17.10 -5.88
C GLU A 43 14.48 -16.20 -7.01
N LYS A 44 14.68 -14.90 -6.73
CA LYS A 44 15.29 -13.93 -7.67
C LYS A 44 16.82 -14.03 -7.75
N GLY A 45 17.43 -14.95 -7.00
CA GLY A 45 18.89 -15.18 -6.98
C GLY A 45 19.67 -14.31 -6.00
N GLN A 46 19.01 -13.60 -5.09
CA GLN A 46 19.68 -12.89 -4.00
C GLN A 46 19.85 -13.81 -2.79
N ASP A 47 21.08 -13.96 -2.30
CA ASP A 47 21.35 -14.76 -1.10
C ASP A 47 20.97 -13.98 0.17
N VAL A 48 19.70 -14.06 0.55
CA VAL A 48 19.14 -13.43 1.76
C VAL A 48 18.54 -14.52 2.63
N HIS A 49 19.16 -14.76 3.79
CA HIS A 49 18.71 -15.79 4.71
C HIS A 49 18.42 -15.21 6.09
N MET A 50 17.17 -15.27 6.51
CA MET A 50 16.75 -14.67 7.78
C MET A 50 17.42 -15.31 9.00
N GLN A 51 17.46 -16.65 9.07
CA GLN A 51 18.03 -17.33 10.23
C GLN A 51 19.56 -17.21 10.30
N ALA A 52 20.24 -17.10 9.16
CA ALA A 52 21.70 -16.99 9.12
C ALA A 52 22.18 -15.54 9.31
N ALA A 53 21.50 -14.57 8.70
CA ALA A 53 21.87 -13.16 8.70
C ALA A 53 20.65 -12.26 8.93
N ALA A 54 20.05 -12.35 10.12
CA ALA A 54 18.82 -11.63 10.46
C ALA A 54 18.93 -10.11 10.31
N SER A 55 20.04 -9.50 10.76
CA SER A 55 20.24 -8.05 10.67
C SER A 55 20.34 -7.55 9.23
N GLN A 56 21.01 -8.32 8.36
CA GLN A 56 21.12 -8.02 6.94
C GLN A 56 19.74 -8.12 6.27
N ALA A 57 19.00 -9.18 6.53
CA ALA A 57 17.65 -9.36 5.99
C ALA A 57 16.70 -8.24 6.44
N GLU A 58 16.79 -7.79 7.70
CA GLU A 58 16.00 -6.67 8.21
C GLU A 58 16.35 -5.33 7.54
N LEU A 59 17.64 -5.04 7.33
CA LEU A 59 18.07 -3.83 6.63
C LEU A 59 17.59 -3.81 5.18
N LEU A 60 17.74 -4.93 4.47
CA LEU A 60 17.24 -5.06 3.09
C LEU A 60 15.72 -4.89 3.03
N TYR A 61 14.99 -5.45 4.00
CA TYR A 61 13.54 -5.31 4.07
C TYR A 61 13.09 -3.87 4.36
N LYS A 62 13.81 -3.14 5.23
CA LYS A 62 13.55 -1.71 5.47
C LYS A 62 13.76 -0.88 4.21
N ASN A 63 14.85 -1.11 3.49
CA ASN A 63 15.12 -0.43 2.22
C ASN A 63 14.05 -0.75 1.17
N TYR A 64 13.64 -2.01 1.08
CA TYR A 64 12.55 -2.44 0.21
C TYR A 64 11.23 -1.73 0.53
N LYS A 65 10.86 -1.56 1.81
CA LYS A 65 9.65 -0.81 2.20
C LYS A 65 9.67 0.63 1.68
N ILE A 66 10.81 1.32 1.79
CA ILE A 66 10.97 2.69 1.31
C ILE A 66 10.81 2.75 -0.22
N ILE A 67 11.51 1.87 -0.94
CA ILE A 67 11.44 1.81 -2.42
C ILE A 67 10.01 1.45 -2.88
N LYS A 68 9.33 0.55 -2.17
CA LYS A 68 7.94 0.16 -2.46
C LYS A 68 6.99 1.34 -2.31
N GLU A 69 7.17 2.16 -1.28
CA GLU A 69 6.33 3.35 -1.07
C GLU A 69 6.56 4.41 -2.16
N GLN A 70 7.83 4.66 -2.51
CA GLN A 70 8.20 5.54 -3.62
C GLN A 70 7.67 5.03 -4.97
N SER A 71 7.69 3.72 -5.20
CA SER A 71 7.16 3.10 -6.42
C SER A 71 5.64 3.26 -6.50
N LYS A 72 4.91 3.14 -5.38
CA LYS A 72 3.46 3.41 -5.34
C LYS A 72 3.14 4.87 -5.64
N SER A 73 3.87 5.82 -5.05
CA SER A 73 3.64 7.25 -5.33
C SER A 73 3.90 7.56 -6.80
N HIS A 74 5.01 7.07 -7.35
CA HIS A 74 5.32 7.24 -8.76
C HIS A 74 4.26 6.61 -9.67
N THR A 75 3.76 5.41 -9.34
CA THR A 75 2.67 4.77 -10.10
C THR A 75 1.39 5.61 -10.04
N LYS A 76 1.05 6.17 -8.86
CA LYS A 76 -0.09 7.07 -8.71
C LYS A 76 0.07 8.32 -9.57
N ASP A 77 1.24 8.96 -9.53
CA ASP A 77 1.51 10.18 -10.28
C ASP A 77 1.46 9.93 -11.80
N THR A 78 2.07 8.84 -12.27
CA THR A 78 2.03 8.47 -13.70
C THR A 78 0.61 8.14 -14.20
N ILE A 79 -0.25 7.54 -13.35
CA ILE A 79 -1.66 7.32 -13.68
C ILE A 79 -2.39 8.67 -13.74
N MET A 80 -2.14 9.56 -12.78
CA MET A 80 -2.73 10.89 -12.74
C MET A 80 -2.35 11.75 -13.95
N GLU A 81 -1.09 11.70 -14.38
CA GLU A 81 -0.63 12.42 -15.59
C GLU A 81 -1.27 11.89 -16.87
N LYS A 82 -1.48 10.57 -16.97
CA LYS A 82 -2.03 9.94 -18.18
C LYS A 82 -3.54 10.10 -18.31
N TYR A 83 -4.27 10.03 -17.19
CA TYR A 83 -5.73 9.96 -17.18
C TYR A 83 -6.40 11.18 -16.55
N GLY A 84 -5.62 12.10 -15.96
CA GLY A 84 -6.15 13.23 -15.20
C GLY A 84 -6.86 12.79 -13.93
N ASN A 85 -7.36 13.76 -13.17
CA ASN A 85 -8.20 13.49 -12.01
C ASN A 85 -9.66 13.58 -12.41
N ALA A 86 -10.39 12.47 -12.45
CA ALA A 86 -11.83 12.50 -12.75
C ALA A 86 -12.66 13.24 -11.67
N ALA A 87 -12.09 13.50 -10.50
CA ALA A 87 -12.74 14.22 -9.40
C ALA A 87 -12.39 15.71 -9.37
N THR A 88 -11.49 16.22 -10.23
CA THR A 88 -11.44 17.66 -10.45
C THR A 88 -12.65 18.03 -11.27
N GLU A 89 -13.54 18.85 -10.71
CA GLU A 89 -14.55 19.55 -11.53
C GLU A 89 -13.79 20.20 -12.69
N GLU A 90 -14.13 19.83 -13.92
CA GLU A 90 -13.61 20.53 -15.08
C GLU A 90 -13.94 22.01 -14.86
N GLU A 91 -12.93 22.85 -14.63
CA GLU A 91 -13.11 24.29 -14.69
C GLU A 91 -13.54 24.59 -16.12
N LEU A 92 -14.85 24.65 -16.32
CA LEU A 92 -15.45 25.03 -17.58
C LEU A 92 -14.78 26.33 -18.01
N PRO A 93 -14.25 26.40 -19.25
CA PRO A 93 -13.62 27.62 -19.71
C PRO A 93 -14.60 28.78 -19.51
N THR A 94 -14.12 29.88 -18.92
CA THR A 94 -14.94 31.05 -18.57
C THR A 94 -15.70 31.63 -19.77
N GLU A 95 -15.21 31.36 -20.99
CA GLU A 95 -15.89 31.65 -22.26
C GLU A 95 -17.25 30.92 -22.40
N LEU A 96 -17.35 29.66 -21.96
CA LEU A 96 -18.61 28.89 -21.92
C LEU A 96 -19.55 29.38 -20.81
N LEU A 97 -19.02 29.92 -19.71
CA LEU A 97 -19.83 30.48 -18.62
C LEU A 97 -20.61 31.72 -19.07
N LEU A 98 -19.98 32.57 -19.90
CA LEU A 98 -20.58 33.79 -20.45
C LEU A 98 -21.27 33.61 -21.80
N GLY A 99 -21.21 32.40 -22.39
CA GLY A 99 -21.82 32.10 -23.70
C GLY A 99 -21.21 32.86 -24.87
N GLN A 100 -20.04 33.47 -24.69
CA GLN A 100 -19.31 34.16 -25.75
C GLN A 100 -18.34 33.19 -26.42
N SER A 101 -18.63 32.83 -27.68
CA SER A 101 -17.80 31.95 -28.50
C SER A 101 -16.89 32.73 -29.47
N GLU A 102 -16.93 34.06 -29.47
CA GLU A 102 -16.20 34.90 -30.40
C GLU A 102 -14.83 35.31 -29.83
N ARG A 103 -13.75 34.80 -30.44
CA ARG A 103 -12.37 35.19 -30.12
C ARG A 103 -11.84 36.14 -31.20
N GLN A 104 -11.74 37.43 -30.88
CA GLN A 104 -11.09 38.41 -31.75
C GLN A 104 -9.58 38.09 -31.82
N VAL A 105 -9.08 37.78 -33.02
CA VAL A 105 -7.64 37.61 -33.28
C VAL A 105 -7.24 38.66 -34.31
N GLU A 106 -6.41 39.61 -33.89
CA GLU A 106 -5.78 40.56 -34.81
C GLU A 106 -4.47 39.95 -35.31
N TYR A 107 -4.25 40.02 -36.62
CA TYR A 107 -2.99 39.61 -37.25
C TYR A 107 -2.19 40.88 -37.56
N ASP A 108 -0.90 40.87 -37.23
CA ASP A 108 0.08 41.88 -37.67
C ASP A 108 0.32 41.81 -39.19
#